data_AF-A0A9X7ASG5-F1
#
_entry.id   AF-A0A9X7ASG5-F1
#
_cell.length_a   1.000
_cell.length_b   1.000
_cell.length_c   1.000
_cell.angle_alpha   90.00
_cell.angle_beta   90.00
_cell.angle_gamma   90.00
#
_symmetry.space_group_name_H-M   'P 1'
#
loop_
_entity.id
_entity.type
_entity.pdbx_description
1 polymer ?
#
loop_
_entity_poly.entity_id
_entity_poly.type
_entity_poly.pdbx_seq_one_letter_code
_entity_poly.pdbx_strand_id
1 'polypeptide(L)'
;MNQKLLKLYKYGWSLRDISDEFGITESEIKAELLRYKSSSRVIGKKLSDDFKMFLMERFNNTNETLSAIAKLFDMSNSTMTKINREFGTAESKKVEENEDDAFKPIDWDSWDTCPTCKGSNVNQLNNTYIEEDIVEDNNIYNSYCLDCHTEWLLHDGIVKQVVWELLESVEALDEN
;
A
#
# COMPACT_ATOMS: atom_id res chain seq x y z
N MET A 1 3.73 21.41 -0.01
CA MET A 1 3.91 20.30 -0.96
C MET A 1 2.84 19.28 -0.65
N ASN A 2 1.97 18.97 -1.61
CA ASN A 2 0.81 18.12 -1.34
C ASN A 2 1.21 16.63 -1.33
N GLN A 3 1.44 16.08 -0.14
CA GLN A 3 1.89 14.69 0.05
C GLN A 3 0.87 13.66 -0.48
N LYS A 4 -0.43 13.95 -0.37
CA LYS A 4 -1.49 13.07 -0.90
C LYS A 4 -1.41 12.98 -2.43
N LEU A 5 -1.19 14.11 -3.12
CA LEU A 5 -1.02 14.16 -4.58
C LEU A 5 0.20 13.34 -5.04
N LEU A 6 1.34 13.51 -4.37
CA LEU A 6 2.54 12.73 -4.68
C LEU A 6 2.30 11.23 -4.48
N LYS A 7 1.66 10.86 -3.37
CA LYS A 7 1.29 9.47 -3.07
C LYS A 7 0.43 8.87 -4.20
N LEU A 8 -0.65 9.53 -4.59
CA LEU A 8 -1.56 9.04 -5.63
C LEU A 8 -0.86 8.90 -6.98
N TYR A 9 -0.05 9.89 -7.38
CA TYR A 9 0.74 9.79 -8.61
C TYR A 9 1.70 8.59 -8.55
N LYS A 10 2.46 8.43 -7.48
CA LYS A 10 3.41 7.32 -7.27
C LYS A 10 2.74 5.94 -7.38
N TYR A 11 1.51 5.81 -6.90
CA TYR A 11 0.74 4.55 -6.92
C TYR A 11 -0.08 4.34 -8.20
N GLY A 12 0.17 5.14 -9.23
CA GLY A 12 -0.31 4.83 -10.57
C GLY A 12 -1.55 5.57 -11.04
N TRP A 13 -2.14 6.44 -10.19
CA TRP A 13 -3.28 7.26 -10.59
C TRP A 13 -2.93 8.17 -11.77
N SER A 14 -3.83 8.30 -12.74
CA SER A 14 -3.60 9.21 -13.85
C SER A 14 -3.70 10.67 -13.39
N LEU A 15 -3.13 11.61 -14.15
CA LEU A 15 -3.29 13.04 -13.83
C LEU A 15 -4.77 13.45 -13.85
N ARG A 16 -5.59 12.77 -14.64
CA ARG A 16 -7.03 12.99 -14.71
C ARG A 16 -7.73 12.57 -13.43
N ASP A 17 -7.44 11.36 -12.92
CA ASP A 17 -8.07 10.86 -11.69
C ASP A 17 -7.68 11.74 -10.49
N ILE A 18 -6.41 12.17 -10.44
CA ILE A 18 -5.93 13.13 -9.43
C ILE A 18 -6.62 14.50 -9.62
N SER A 19 -6.85 14.94 -10.85
CA SER A 19 -7.56 16.19 -11.15
C SER A 19 -8.98 16.15 -10.61
N ASP A 20 -9.68 15.04 -10.83
CA ASP A 20 -11.05 14.83 -10.39
C ASP A 20 -11.14 14.74 -8.85
N GLU A 21 -10.20 14.04 -8.20
CA GLU A 21 -10.12 13.91 -6.73
C GLU A 21 -9.85 15.26 -6.01
N PHE A 22 -8.97 16.09 -6.56
CA PHE A 22 -8.59 17.36 -5.91
C PHE A 22 -9.35 18.59 -6.42
N GLY A 23 -10.13 18.45 -7.50
CA GLY A 23 -10.79 19.57 -8.15
C GLY A 23 -9.81 20.61 -8.72
N ILE A 24 -8.62 20.17 -9.14
CA ILE A 24 -7.57 21.02 -9.72
C ILE A 24 -7.21 20.53 -11.12
N THR A 25 -6.63 21.39 -11.95
CA THR A 25 -6.28 21.01 -13.33
C THR A 25 -5.05 20.10 -13.40
N GLU A 26 -4.95 19.29 -14.47
CA GLU A 26 -3.73 18.52 -14.76
C GLU A 26 -2.46 19.39 -14.84
N SER A 27 -2.60 20.64 -15.29
CA SER A 27 -1.49 21.60 -15.34
C SER A 27 -0.99 21.96 -13.94
N GLU A 28 -1.88 22.12 -12.96
CA GLU A 28 -1.53 22.38 -11.58
C GLU A 28 -0.86 21.16 -10.93
N ILE A 29 -1.35 19.96 -11.22
CA ILE A 29 -0.73 18.71 -10.77
C ILE A 29 0.68 18.58 -11.33
N LYS A 30 0.85 18.81 -12.64
CA LYS A 30 2.16 18.81 -13.29
C LYS A 30 3.11 19.84 -12.66
N ALA A 31 2.62 21.04 -12.34
CA ALA A 31 3.42 22.06 -11.68
C ALA A 31 3.89 21.61 -10.29
N GLU A 32 3.05 20.93 -9.52
CA GLU A 32 3.42 20.40 -8.20
C GLU A 32 4.43 19.24 -8.31
N LEU A 33 4.28 18.35 -9.30
CA LEU A 33 5.26 17.28 -9.58
C LEU A 33 6.63 17.86 -9.99
N LEU A 34 6.65 18.90 -10.83
CA LEU A 34 7.88 19.60 -11.20
C LEU A 34 8.50 20.36 -10.02
N ARG A 35 7.68 20.89 -9.11
CA ARG A 35 8.15 21.48 -7.86
C ARG A 35 8.79 20.42 -6.97
N TYR A 36 8.21 19.22 -6.87
CA TYR A 36 8.80 18.13 -6.10
C TYR A 36 10.18 17.72 -6.64
N LYS A 37 10.33 17.57 -7.96
CA LYS A 37 11.64 17.38 -8.63
C LYS A 37 12.64 18.50 -8.29
N SER A 38 12.16 19.74 -8.23
CA SER A 38 13.02 20.89 -7.96
C SER A 38 13.51 20.89 -6.52
N SER A 39 12.63 20.53 -5.57
CA SER A 39 12.96 20.40 -4.15
C SER A 39 13.77 19.15 -3.81
N SER A 40 13.75 18.12 -4.65
CA SER A 40 14.52 16.89 -4.44
C SER A 40 15.98 17.01 -4.86
N ARG A 41 16.41 18.18 -5.34
CA ARG A 41 17.82 18.40 -5.70
C ARG A 41 18.68 18.56 -4.46
N VAL A 42 19.62 17.63 -4.28
CA VAL A 42 20.71 17.74 -3.31
C VAL A 42 21.75 18.75 -3.84
N ILE A 43 22.58 19.28 -2.94
CA ILE A 43 23.73 20.15 -3.24
C ILE A 43 24.44 19.64 -4.51
N GLY A 44 24.49 20.49 -5.56
CA GLY A 44 25.16 20.15 -6.83
C GLY A 44 24.27 19.63 -7.96
N LYS A 45 22.95 19.92 -7.97
CA LYS A 45 21.99 19.56 -9.05
C LYS A 45 21.70 18.05 -9.18
N LYS A 46 22.16 17.22 -8.24
CA LYS A 46 21.87 15.78 -8.22
C LYS A 46 20.47 15.55 -7.64
N LEU A 47 19.67 14.68 -8.26
CA LEU A 47 18.40 14.24 -7.69
C LEU A 47 18.65 13.39 -6.44
N SER A 48 17.84 13.57 -5.39
CA SER A 48 17.86 12.74 -4.20
C SER A 48 17.46 11.30 -4.53
N ASP A 49 17.91 10.36 -3.71
CA ASP A 49 17.57 8.95 -3.90
C ASP A 49 16.07 8.71 -3.64
N ASP A 50 15.44 9.40 -2.69
CA ASP A 50 13.98 9.37 -2.48
C ASP A 50 13.19 9.70 -3.74
N PHE A 51 13.59 10.75 -4.48
CA PHE A 51 12.90 11.13 -5.70
C PHE A 51 13.13 10.12 -6.83
N LYS A 52 14.30 9.51 -6.89
CA LYS A 52 14.57 8.43 -7.86
C LYS A 52 13.73 7.20 -7.56
N MET A 53 13.60 6.82 -6.28
CA MET A 53 12.72 5.73 -5.85
C MET A 53 11.27 6.02 -6.21
N PHE A 54 10.78 7.23 -5.92
CA PHE A 54 9.44 7.69 -6.30
C PHE A 54 9.15 7.50 -7.80
N LEU A 55 10.11 7.81 -8.67
CA LEU A 55 9.96 7.63 -10.12
C LEU A 55 9.90 6.15 -10.52
N MET A 56 10.66 5.29 -9.84
CA MET A 56 10.64 3.85 -10.11
C MET A 56 9.39 3.18 -9.56
N GLU A 57 8.87 3.63 -8.42
CA GLU A 57 7.57 3.19 -7.91
C GLU A 57 6.45 3.54 -8.91
N ARG A 58 6.44 4.77 -9.46
CA ARG A 58 5.52 5.14 -10.56
C ARG A 58 5.65 4.19 -11.75
N PHE A 59 6.89 3.93 -12.18
CA PHE A 59 7.15 3.06 -13.33
C PHE A 59 6.69 1.63 -13.08
N ASN A 60 6.91 1.09 -11.88
CA ASN A 60 6.54 -0.28 -11.52
C ASN A 60 5.03 -0.44 -11.31
N ASN A 61 4.34 0.61 -10.87
CA ASN A 61 2.90 0.59 -10.60
C ASN A 61 2.05 0.95 -11.83
N THR A 62 2.65 1.16 -13.00
CA THR A 62 1.94 1.57 -14.21
C THR A 62 2.45 0.88 -15.47
N ASN A 63 1.68 0.95 -16.54
CA ASN A 63 2.12 0.60 -17.89
C ASN A 63 2.79 1.79 -18.61
N GLU A 64 3.19 2.85 -17.89
CA GLU A 64 3.85 3.99 -18.50
C GLU A 64 5.28 3.66 -18.92
N THR A 65 5.71 4.19 -20.06
CA THR A 65 7.11 4.07 -20.47
C THR A 65 7.98 5.00 -19.63
N LEU A 66 9.24 4.60 -19.38
CA LEU A 66 10.25 5.49 -18.77
C LEU A 66 10.34 6.85 -19.50
N SER A 67 10.12 6.87 -20.82
CA SER A 67 10.14 8.11 -21.60
C SER A 67 8.97 9.03 -21.31
N ALA A 68 7.77 8.48 -21.07
CA ALA A 68 6.59 9.27 -20.70
C ALA A 68 6.79 9.94 -19.34
N ILE A 69 7.25 9.18 -18.35
CA ILE A 69 7.56 9.72 -17.01
C ILE A 69 8.69 10.76 -17.12
N ALA A 70 9.76 10.48 -17.87
CA ALA A 70 10.85 11.44 -18.07
C ALA A 70 10.35 12.75 -18.69
N LYS A 71 9.43 12.69 -19.66
CA LYS A 71 8.83 13.86 -20.30
C LYS A 71 7.98 14.67 -19.32
N LEU A 72 7.22 14.03 -18.43
CA LEU A 72 6.42 14.75 -17.43
C LEU A 72 7.30 15.59 -16.50
N PHE A 73 8.43 15.00 -16.10
CA PHE A 73 9.38 15.61 -15.19
C PHE A 73 10.45 16.46 -15.88
N ASP A 74 10.37 16.76 -17.18
CA ASP A 74 11.41 17.49 -17.93
C ASP A 74 12.83 16.92 -17.70
N MET A 75 12.97 15.61 -17.87
CA MET A 75 14.24 14.88 -17.75
C MET A 75 14.62 14.24 -19.08
N SER A 76 15.92 14.03 -19.30
CA SER A 76 16.35 13.25 -20.45
C SER A 76 16.07 11.78 -20.24
N ASN A 77 15.77 11.07 -21.33
CA ASN A 77 15.66 9.60 -21.30
C ASN A 77 16.94 8.96 -20.77
N SER A 78 18.12 9.54 -21.04
CA SER A 78 19.39 9.04 -20.51
C SER A 78 19.47 9.09 -18.98
N THR A 79 18.98 10.16 -18.36
CA THR A 79 18.89 10.26 -16.90
C THR A 79 17.92 9.21 -16.36
N MET A 80 16.77 9.03 -17.00
CA MET A 80 15.78 8.06 -16.55
C MET A 80 16.27 6.61 -16.69
N THR A 81 16.94 6.26 -17.80
CA THR A 81 17.57 4.95 -17.97
C THR A 81 18.65 4.70 -16.91
N LYS A 82 19.42 5.73 -16.53
CA LYS A 82 20.41 5.61 -15.45
C LYS A 82 19.72 5.35 -14.10
N ILE A 83 18.65 6.07 -13.80
CA ILE A 83 17.85 5.84 -12.58
C ILE A 83 17.28 4.42 -12.58
N ASN A 84 16.71 3.94 -13.69
CA ASN A 84 16.19 2.58 -13.80
C ASN A 84 17.27 1.50 -13.64
N ARG A 85 18.51 1.75 -14.04
CA ARG A 85 19.62 0.82 -13.75
C ARG A 85 20.04 0.84 -12.29
N GLU A 86 19.96 1.99 -11.63
CA GLU A 86 20.33 2.16 -10.22
C GLU A 86 19.24 1.63 -9.27
N PHE A 87 17.96 1.81 -9.62
CA PHE A 87 16.81 1.59 -8.74
C PHE A 87 15.73 0.67 -9.32
N GLY A 88 15.78 0.34 -10.61
CA GLY A 88 14.81 -0.56 -11.28
C GLY A 88 15.22 -2.04 -11.26
N THR A 89 16.43 -2.36 -10.79
CA THR A 89 16.88 -3.72 -10.42
C THR A 89 17.17 -3.86 -8.94
N ALA A 90 16.95 -2.81 -8.14
CA ALA A 90 16.38 -3.16 -6.86
C ALA A 90 15.17 -3.98 -7.31
N GLU A 91 15.16 -5.28 -6.98
CA GLU A 91 13.92 -5.85 -6.51
C GLU A 91 13.29 -4.66 -5.78
N SER A 92 12.26 -4.08 -6.38
CA SER A 92 11.14 -3.73 -5.58
C SER A 92 11.08 -4.94 -4.67
N LYS A 93 11.56 -4.76 -3.45
CA LYS A 93 10.74 -5.18 -2.37
C LYS A 93 9.37 -4.55 -2.71
N LYS A 94 8.60 -5.14 -3.65
CA LYS A 94 7.77 -6.26 -3.29
C LYS A 94 8.35 -6.86 -2.00
N VAL A 95 8.16 -6.13 -0.90
CA VAL A 95 7.30 -6.70 0.10
C VAL A 95 6.12 -7.11 -0.78
N GLU A 96 6.17 -8.35 -1.25
CA GLU A 96 4.93 -9.04 -1.43
C GLU A 96 4.38 -8.89 -0.02
N GLU A 97 3.65 -7.79 0.22
CA GLU A 97 2.59 -7.78 1.19
C GLU A 97 1.61 -8.73 0.51
N ASN A 98 1.96 -10.02 0.52
CA ASN A 98 1.02 -11.08 0.32
C ASN A 98 -0.01 -10.79 1.39
N GLU A 99 -1.29 -10.84 1.05
CA GLU A 99 -2.35 -10.77 2.07
C GLU A 99 -2.05 -11.73 3.24
N ASP A 100 -1.32 -12.83 2.98
CA ASP A 100 -0.75 -13.73 3.97
C ASP A 100 0.10 -13.07 5.08
N ASP A 101 0.84 -12.00 4.80
CA ASP A 101 1.64 -11.30 5.81
C ASP A 101 0.76 -10.50 6.79
N ALA A 102 -0.44 -10.10 6.36
CA ALA A 102 -1.43 -9.47 7.22
C ALA A 102 -2.14 -10.47 8.15
N PHE A 103 -1.97 -11.78 7.91
CA PHE A 103 -2.57 -12.85 8.70
C PHE A 103 -1.53 -13.83 9.24
N LYS A 104 -1.06 -13.60 10.46
CA LYS A 104 -0.06 -14.44 11.10
C LYS A 104 -0.70 -15.69 11.74
N PRO A 105 -0.34 -16.92 11.36
CA PRO A 105 -0.84 -18.13 12.02
C PRO A 105 -0.54 -18.13 13.52
N ILE A 106 -1.53 -18.54 14.31
CA ILE A 106 -1.41 -18.70 15.77
C ILE A 106 -1.96 -20.06 16.19
N ASP A 107 -1.34 -20.65 17.21
CA ASP A 107 -1.87 -21.84 17.88
C ASP A 107 -2.86 -21.38 18.96
N TRP A 108 -4.14 -21.32 18.59
CA TRP A 108 -5.21 -20.82 19.44
C TRP A 108 -6.54 -21.49 19.11
N ASP A 109 -7.31 -21.85 20.13
CA ASP A 109 -8.56 -22.61 20.02
C ASP A 109 -9.76 -21.92 20.70
N SER A 110 -9.58 -20.70 21.22
CA SER A 110 -10.62 -19.96 21.95
C SER A 110 -11.03 -18.67 21.24
N TRP A 111 -12.34 -18.46 21.13
CA TRP A 111 -12.95 -17.24 20.58
C TRP A 111 -13.52 -16.31 21.68
N ASP A 112 -13.46 -16.72 22.94
CA ASP A 112 -13.89 -15.94 24.10
C ASP A 112 -12.71 -15.37 24.89
N THR A 113 -11.47 -15.78 24.56
CA THR A 113 -10.25 -15.39 25.27
C THR A 113 -9.20 -14.93 24.28
N CYS A 114 -8.58 -13.78 24.56
CA CYS A 114 -7.59 -13.18 23.68
C CYS A 114 -6.28 -13.99 23.63
N PRO A 115 -5.72 -14.28 22.44
CA PRO A 115 -4.43 -14.96 22.30
C PRO A 115 -3.25 -14.13 22.83
N THR A 116 -3.33 -12.80 22.81
CA THR A 116 -2.24 -11.92 23.23
C THR A 116 -2.24 -11.65 24.74
N CYS A 117 -3.34 -11.12 25.28
CA CYS A 117 -3.41 -10.72 26.69
C CYS A 117 -4.04 -11.76 27.62
N LYS A 118 -4.61 -12.84 27.07
CA LYS A 118 -5.36 -13.88 27.81
C LYS A 118 -6.58 -13.36 28.57
N GLY A 119 -7.02 -12.13 28.28
CA GLY A 119 -8.24 -11.54 28.84
C GLY A 119 -9.50 -12.06 28.16
N SER A 120 -10.63 -11.98 28.88
CA SER A 120 -11.96 -12.39 28.40
C SER A 120 -12.80 -11.21 27.88
N ASN A 121 -12.23 -10.01 27.81
CA ASN A 121 -12.91 -8.83 27.28
C ASN A 121 -12.84 -8.82 25.74
N VAL A 122 -13.54 -9.79 25.15
CA VAL A 122 -13.49 -10.11 23.73
C VAL A 122 -14.85 -9.85 23.10
N ASN A 123 -14.85 -9.18 21.94
CA ASN A 123 -16.00 -8.99 21.09
C ASN A 123 -15.93 -9.98 19.92
N GLN A 124 -16.95 -10.83 19.75
CA GLN A 124 -17.04 -11.75 18.62
C GLN A 124 -17.63 -11.01 17.42
N LEU A 125 -16.87 -10.97 16.33
CA LEU A 125 -17.23 -10.25 15.11
C LEU A 125 -17.84 -11.25 14.13
N ASN A 126 -19.16 -11.18 13.93
CA ASN A 126 -19.85 -12.12 13.04
C ASN A 126 -19.61 -11.77 11.55
N ASN A 127 -19.22 -12.77 10.75
CA ASN A 127 -19.33 -12.85 9.27
C ASN A 127 -18.84 -11.65 8.42
N THR A 128 -17.74 -10.97 8.76
CA THR A 128 -17.23 -9.86 7.91
C THR A 128 -16.31 -10.31 6.77
N TYR A 129 -15.70 -11.50 6.80
CA TYR A 129 -14.74 -11.97 5.78
C TYR A 129 -14.79 -13.50 5.55
N ILE A 130 -15.98 -14.07 5.41
CA ILE A 130 -16.11 -15.49 5.05
C ILE A 130 -16.50 -15.53 3.57
N GLU A 131 -15.56 -15.95 2.72
CA GLU A 131 -15.87 -16.37 1.35
C GLU A 131 -17.07 -17.32 1.41
N GLU A 132 -18.08 -17.08 0.56
CA GLU A 132 -19.44 -17.64 0.66
C GLU A 132 -19.53 -19.17 0.65
N ASP A 133 -18.43 -19.90 0.49
CA ASP A 133 -18.36 -21.35 0.39
C ASP A 133 -17.97 -22.08 1.70
N ILE A 134 -17.71 -21.39 2.81
CA ILE A 134 -17.35 -21.99 4.11
C ILE A 134 -18.39 -21.64 5.19
N VAL A 135 -19.67 -21.94 4.95
CA VAL A 135 -20.70 -21.85 6.00
C VAL A 135 -21.54 -23.11 6.02
N GLU A 136 -20.91 -24.22 6.37
CA GLU A 136 -21.62 -25.33 7.02
C GLU A 136 -21.39 -25.18 8.54
N ASP A 137 -22.49 -24.89 9.26
CA ASP A 137 -22.63 -24.83 10.72
C ASP A 137 -22.01 -23.63 11.46
N ASN A 138 -22.78 -22.52 11.55
CA ASN A 138 -22.91 -21.58 12.69
C ASN A 138 -21.68 -21.07 13.46
N ASN A 139 -20.46 -21.31 13.02
CA ASN A 139 -19.27 -20.98 13.78
C ASN A 139 -18.67 -19.68 13.26
N ILE A 140 -18.97 -18.61 13.99
CA ILE A 140 -18.27 -17.34 13.86
C ILE A 140 -16.84 -17.54 14.35
N TYR A 141 -15.87 -17.35 13.48
CA TYR A 141 -14.46 -17.44 13.83
C TYR A 141 -13.75 -16.14 13.53
N ASN A 142 -14.26 -15.05 14.08
CA ASN A 142 -13.52 -13.79 14.19
C ASN A 142 -13.80 -13.21 15.59
N SER A 143 -12.74 -12.75 16.25
CA SER A 143 -12.82 -12.16 17.57
C SER A 143 -11.80 -11.04 17.74
N TYR A 144 -12.22 -10.02 18.48
CA TYR A 144 -11.46 -8.80 18.74
C TYR A 144 -11.34 -8.54 20.24
N CYS A 145 -10.13 -8.39 20.74
CA CYS A 145 -9.90 -8.04 22.15
C CYS A 145 -10.04 -6.54 22.39
N LEU A 146 -10.91 -6.13 23.30
CA LEU A 146 -11.11 -4.71 23.64
C LEU A 146 -9.99 -4.14 24.53
N ASP A 147 -9.20 -5.00 25.19
CA ASP A 147 -8.12 -4.54 26.08
C ASP A 147 -6.80 -4.28 25.34
N CYS A 148 -6.45 -5.15 24.38
CA CYS A 148 -5.17 -5.08 23.67
C CYS A 148 -5.32 -4.99 22.15
N HIS A 149 -6.56 -4.82 21.65
CA HIS A 149 -6.87 -4.57 20.25
C HIS A 149 -6.40 -5.66 19.27
N THR A 150 -6.12 -6.87 19.77
CA THR A 150 -5.78 -8.01 18.93
C THR A 150 -7.03 -8.58 18.29
N GLU A 151 -7.03 -8.70 16.96
CA GLU A 151 -8.03 -9.45 16.20
C GLU A 151 -7.45 -10.79 15.73
N TRP A 152 -8.27 -11.84 15.73
CA TRP A 152 -7.93 -13.13 15.14
C TRP A 152 -9.14 -13.75 14.49
N LEU A 153 -8.90 -14.53 13.43
CA LEU A 153 -9.93 -15.16 12.63
C LEU A 153 -9.52 -16.55 12.12
N LEU A 154 -10.48 -17.37 11.70
CA LEU A 154 -10.21 -18.63 10.99
C LEU A 154 -10.19 -18.38 9.49
N HIS A 155 -9.07 -18.69 8.85
CA HIS A 155 -8.89 -18.56 7.41
C HIS A 155 -8.11 -19.77 6.90
N ASP A 156 -8.61 -20.42 5.84
CA ASP A 156 -8.10 -21.70 5.33
C ASP A 156 -7.99 -22.81 6.38
N GLY A 157 -8.89 -22.83 7.37
CA GLY A 157 -8.87 -23.80 8.46
C GLY A 157 -7.75 -23.59 9.50
N ILE A 158 -7.04 -22.46 9.43
CA ILE A 158 -5.99 -22.07 10.38
C ILE A 158 -6.42 -20.81 11.11
N VAL A 159 -6.22 -20.77 12.43
CA VAL A 159 -6.45 -19.55 13.21
C VAL A 159 -5.29 -18.58 12.97
N LYS A 160 -5.59 -17.39 12.47
CA LYS A 160 -4.62 -16.35 12.15
C LYS A 160 -4.93 -15.08 12.95
N GLN A 161 -3.88 -14.44 13.47
CA GLN A 161 -3.94 -13.11 14.05
C GLN A 161 -3.82 -12.06 12.93
N VAL A 162 -4.66 -11.04 12.99
CA VAL A 162 -4.62 -9.90 12.06
C VAL A 162 -3.49 -8.94 12.47
N VAL A 163 -2.70 -8.53 11.49
CA VAL A 163 -1.65 -7.52 11.61
C VAL A 163 -2.13 -6.25 10.89
N TRP A 164 -2.88 -5.42 11.62
CA TRP A 164 -3.57 -4.25 11.08
C TRP A 164 -2.66 -3.25 10.37
N GLU A 165 -1.41 -3.14 10.82
CA GLU A 165 -0.40 -2.27 10.20
C GLU A 165 -0.09 -2.66 8.75
N LEU A 166 -0.46 -3.87 8.34
CA LEU A 166 -0.26 -4.43 7.00
C LEU A 166 -1.56 -4.52 6.19
N LEU A 167 -2.73 -4.24 6.78
CA LEU A 167 -4.03 -4.19 6.07
C LEU A 167 -4.34 -2.79 5.52
N GLU A 168 -3.95 -1.73 6.21
CA GLU A 168 -4.15 -0.34 5.74
C GLU A 168 -3.38 -0.02 4.44
N SER A 169 -2.47 -0.90 4.01
CA SER A 169 -1.77 -0.83 2.72
C SER A 169 -2.48 -1.59 1.59
N VAL A 170 -3.36 -2.55 1.89
CA VAL A 170 -4.02 -3.46 0.93
C VAL A 170 -5.41 -2.97 0.52
N GLU A 171 -6.23 -2.40 1.41
CA GLU A 171 -7.56 -1.85 1.06
C GLU A 171 -7.50 -0.71 0.03
N ALA A 172 -6.32 -0.14 -0.23
CA ALA A 172 -6.09 0.81 -1.32
C ALA A 172 -6.03 0.16 -2.72
N LEU A 173 -6.10 -1.18 -2.82
CA LEU A 173 -5.93 -1.95 -4.06
C LEU A 173 -7.23 -2.58 -4.59
N ASP A 174 -8.29 -2.73 -3.78
CA ASP A 174 -9.48 -3.52 -4.13
C ASP A 174 -10.75 -2.72 -4.50
N GLU A 175 -10.70 -1.39 -4.60
CA GLU A 175 -11.81 -0.61 -5.17
C GLU A 175 -11.75 -0.49 -6.72
N ASN A 176 -11.28 -1.53 -7.45
CA ASN A 176 -11.34 -1.60 -8.92
C ASN A 176 -11.93 -2.91 -9.45
#